data_AF-A0A7X8BQ14-F1
#
_entry.id   AF-A0A7X8BQ14-F1
#
_cell.length_a   1.000
_cell.length_b   1.000
_cell.length_c   1.000
_cell.angle_alpha   90.00
_cell.angle_beta   90.00
_cell.angle_gamma   90.00
#
_symmetry.space_group_name_H-M   'P 1'
#
loop_
_entity.id
_entity.type
_entity.pdbx_description
1 polymer ?
#
loop_
_entity_poly.entity_id
_entity_poly.type
_entity_poly.pdbx_seq_one_letter_code
_entity_poly.pdbx_strand_id
1 'polypeptide(L)'
;MSEVYKDLERSLNNRTEKEQEEFNLSLKEKYRNLPAEGIETVLTDVGSRINELKSLVDLEEITKVVSITYIAETYFKRSRSWLAHRINGNIVNGKPVSFTSSEMEILKNALLDISNKMREASAKIA
;
A
#
# COMPACT_ATOMS: atom_id res chain seq x y z
N MET A 1 12.62 -4.15 -8.75
CA MET A 1 12.00 -2.83 -9.00
C MET A 1 12.54 -2.28 -10.30
N SER A 2 11.69 -2.13 -11.31
CA SER A 2 12.10 -1.58 -12.61
C SER A 2 12.53 -0.11 -12.48
N GLU A 3 13.29 0.38 -13.46
CA GLU A 3 13.68 1.79 -13.53
C GLU A 3 12.45 2.70 -13.70
N VAL A 4 11.40 2.19 -14.35
CA VAL A 4 10.11 2.89 -14.53
C VAL A 4 9.37 3.04 -13.20
N TYR A 5 9.41 2.01 -12.36
CA TYR A 5 8.83 2.06 -11.02
C TYR A 5 9.47 3.16 -10.16
N LYS A 6 10.79 3.31 -10.19
CA LYS A 6 11.49 4.37 -9.43
C LYS A 6 11.10 5.77 -9.92
N ASP A 7 10.90 5.93 -11.22
CA ASP A 7 10.49 7.22 -11.79
C ASP A 7 9.02 7.56 -11.49
N LEU A 8 8.14 6.54 -11.40
CA LEU A 8 6.77 6.69 -10.88
C LEU A 8 6.78 7.14 -9.42
N GLU A 9 7.61 6.55 -8.55
CA GLU A 9 7.70 7.03 -7.16
C GLU A 9 8.19 8.48 -7.08
N ARG A 10 9.15 8.86 -7.91
CA ARG A 10 9.60 10.25 -8.00
C ARG A 10 8.52 11.20 -8.50
N SER A 11 7.57 10.73 -9.31
CA SER A 11 6.45 11.55 -9.80
C SER A 11 5.44 11.90 -8.71
N LEU A 12 5.45 11.17 -7.58
CA LEU A 12 4.56 11.37 -6.44
C LEU A 12 5.15 12.33 -5.39
N ASN A 13 6.38 12.81 -5.58
CA ASN A 13 6.98 13.78 -4.67
C ASN A 13 6.23 15.11 -4.75
N ASN A 14 6.06 15.78 -3.59
CA ASN A 14 5.50 17.13 -3.55
C ASN A 14 6.40 18.10 -4.35
N ARG A 15 5.82 18.65 -5.42
CA ARG A 15 6.45 19.61 -6.35
C ARG A 15 5.44 20.69 -6.71
N THR A 16 5.93 21.83 -7.15
CA THR A 16 5.08 22.83 -7.81
C THR A 16 4.58 22.30 -9.15
N GLU A 17 3.47 22.84 -9.67
CA GLU A 17 2.89 22.41 -10.95
C GLU A 17 3.92 22.46 -12.10
N LYS A 18 4.75 23.51 -12.11
CA LYS A 18 5.81 23.69 -13.11
C LYS A 18 6.89 22.59 -13.03
N GLU A 19 7.36 22.28 -11.84
CA GLU A 19 8.34 21.20 -11.62
C GLU A 19 7.76 19.82 -11.94
N GLN A 20 6.44 19.65 -11.77
CA GLN A 20 5.73 18.43 -12.16
C GLN A 20 5.64 18.29 -13.69
N GLU A 21 5.31 19.36 -14.40
CA GLU A 21 5.26 19.37 -15.87
C GLU A 21 6.63 19.09 -16.48
N GLU A 22 7.68 19.76 -16.01
CA GLU A 22 9.05 19.54 -16.47
C GLU A 22 9.50 18.09 -16.26
N PHE A 23 9.12 17.50 -15.13
CA PHE A 23 9.40 16.10 -14.85
C PHE A 23 8.64 15.16 -15.77
N ASN A 24 7.34 15.39 -15.97
CA ASN A 24 6.52 14.58 -16.88
C ASN A 24 7.03 14.65 -18.32
N LEU A 25 7.50 15.81 -18.77
CA LEU A 25 8.19 15.98 -20.06
C LEU A 25 9.45 15.12 -20.11
N SER A 26 10.28 15.13 -19.06
CA SER A 26 11.50 14.31 -19.03
C SER A 26 11.20 12.80 -19.11
N LEU A 27 10.12 12.33 -18.47
CA LEU A 27 9.69 10.93 -18.57
C LEU A 27 9.19 10.61 -19.98
N LYS A 28 8.41 11.51 -20.59
CA LYS A 28 7.90 11.36 -21.95
C LYS A 28 9.04 11.24 -22.97
N GLU A 29 10.11 12.02 -22.81
CA GLU A 29 11.32 11.90 -23.63
C GLU A 29 12.05 10.57 -23.38
N LYS A 30 12.29 10.23 -22.10
CA LYS A 30 13.01 9.03 -21.67
C LYS A 30 12.37 7.74 -22.18
N TYR A 31 11.04 7.70 -22.23
CA TYR A 31 10.26 6.52 -22.59
C TYR A 31 9.64 6.58 -24.00
N ARG A 32 9.98 7.59 -24.82
CA ARG A 32 9.40 7.79 -26.16
C ARG A 32 9.48 6.56 -27.06
N ASN A 33 10.58 5.80 -26.99
CA ASN A 33 10.86 4.65 -27.86
C ASN A 33 10.99 3.35 -27.07
N LEU A 34 10.13 3.16 -26.07
CA LEU A 34 10.19 1.94 -25.25
C LEU A 34 9.87 0.70 -26.11
N PRO A 35 10.70 -0.35 -26.10
CA PRO A 35 10.42 -1.59 -26.82
C PRO A 35 9.18 -2.28 -26.22
N ALA A 36 8.53 -3.16 -26.99
CA ALA A 36 7.31 -3.85 -26.58
C ALA A 36 7.46 -4.59 -25.23
N GLU A 37 8.60 -5.25 -25.00
CA GLU A 37 8.94 -5.91 -23.74
C GLU A 37 9.03 -4.93 -22.55
N GLY A 38 9.53 -3.72 -22.82
CA GLY A 38 9.55 -2.63 -21.84
C GLY A 38 8.14 -2.13 -21.52
N ILE A 39 7.25 -2.06 -22.51
CA ILE A 39 5.85 -1.68 -22.30
C ILE A 39 5.12 -2.73 -21.45
N GLU A 40 5.34 -4.02 -21.72
CA GLU A 40 4.74 -5.11 -20.94
C GLU A 40 5.17 -5.06 -19.47
N THR A 41 6.47 -4.88 -19.22
CA THR A 41 7.01 -4.73 -17.85
C THR A 41 6.36 -3.55 -17.13
N VAL A 42 6.18 -2.41 -17.81
CA VAL A 42 5.53 -1.23 -17.24
C VAL A 42 4.07 -1.49 -16.90
N LEU A 43 3.32 -2.16 -17.78
CA LEU A 43 1.91 -2.49 -17.53
C LEU A 43 1.75 -3.43 -16.34
N THR A 44 2.65 -4.42 -16.19
CA THR A 44 2.66 -5.32 -15.02
C THR A 44 2.95 -4.58 -13.72
N ASP A 45 3.93 -3.67 -13.72
CA ASP A 45 4.28 -2.87 -12.53
C ASP A 45 3.14 -1.92 -12.14
N VAL A 46 2.52 -1.25 -13.13
CA VAL A 46 1.35 -0.38 -12.91
C VAL A 46 0.17 -1.18 -12.37
N GLY A 47 -0.13 -2.34 -12.95
CA GLY A 47 -1.19 -3.22 -12.47
C GLY A 47 -0.98 -3.69 -11.03
N SER A 48 0.26 -4.04 -10.67
CA SER A 48 0.63 -4.40 -9.30
C SER A 48 0.42 -3.25 -8.32
N ARG A 49 0.77 -2.02 -8.71
CA ARG A 49 0.57 -0.82 -7.89
C ARG A 49 -0.90 -0.45 -7.73
N ILE A 50 -1.70 -0.58 -8.79
CA ILE A 50 -3.16 -0.39 -8.71
C ILE A 50 -3.77 -1.37 -7.71
N ASN A 51 -3.34 -2.63 -7.71
CA ASN A 51 -3.82 -3.63 -6.75
C ASN A 51 -3.38 -3.31 -5.32
N GLU A 52 -2.14 -2.85 -5.12
CA GLU A 52 -1.65 -2.38 -3.82
C GLU A 52 -2.51 -1.20 -3.32
N LEU A 53 -2.71 -0.16 -4.14
CA LEU A 53 -3.53 1.00 -3.79
C LEU A 53 -4.97 0.61 -3.46
N LYS A 54 -5.58 -0.28 -4.26
CA LYS A 54 -6.92 -0.83 -3.96
C LYS A 54 -6.96 -1.51 -2.60
N SER A 55 -5.95 -2.34 -2.30
CA SER A 55 -5.88 -3.00 -0.99
C SER A 55 -5.76 -2.00 0.17
N LEU A 56 -5.05 -0.88 0.00
CA LEU A 56 -4.95 0.16 1.02
C LEU A 56 -6.28 0.89 1.23
N VAL A 57 -7.03 1.15 0.15
CA VAL A 57 -8.39 1.74 0.21
C VAL A 57 -9.35 0.79 0.93
N ASP A 58 -9.34 -0.49 0.58
CA ASP A 58 -10.17 -1.52 1.24
C ASP A 58 -9.79 -1.67 2.74
N LEU A 59 -8.49 -1.55 3.06
CA LEU A 59 -8.02 -1.52 4.43
C LEU A 59 -8.49 -0.27 5.19
N GLU A 60 -8.60 0.89 4.55
CA GLU A 60 -9.14 2.08 5.22
C GLU A 60 -10.58 1.82 5.71
N GLU A 61 -11.42 1.17 4.91
CA GLU A 61 -12.77 0.79 5.32
C GLU A 61 -12.76 -0.25 6.46
N ILE A 62 -11.89 -1.27 6.40
CA ILE A 62 -11.83 -2.28 7.47
C ILE A 62 -11.40 -1.68 8.80
N THR A 63 -10.57 -0.62 8.81
CA THR A 63 -10.15 0.05 10.06
C THR A 63 -11.29 0.77 10.77
N LYS A 64 -12.42 1.05 10.09
CA LYS A 64 -13.63 1.59 10.72
C LYS A 64 -14.42 0.52 11.49
N VAL A 65 -14.29 -0.74 11.06
CA VAL A 65 -14.98 -1.90 11.66
C VAL A 65 -14.11 -2.59 12.70
N VAL A 66 -12.78 -2.57 12.50
CA VAL A 66 -11.82 -3.33 13.30
C VAL A 66 -10.84 -2.39 14.00
N SER A 67 -10.64 -2.61 15.30
CA SER A 67 -9.73 -1.80 16.11
C SER A 67 -8.27 -1.96 15.65
N ILE A 68 -7.70 -0.89 15.09
CA ILE A 68 -6.27 -0.81 14.72
C ILE A 68 -5.38 -1.12 15.93
N THR A 69 -5.73 -0.58 17.10
CA THR A 69 -4.97 -0.83 18.34
C THR A 69 -4.95 -2.32 18.67
N TYR A 70 -6.10 -2.98 18.59
CA TYR A 70 -6.20 -4.41 18.84
C TYR A 70 -5.32 -5.23 17.88
N ILE A 71 -5.35 -4.92 16.58
CA ILE A 71 -4.52 -5.63 15.60
C ILE A 71 -3.03 -5.42 15.91
N ALA A 72 -2.62 -4.17 16.12
CA ALA A 72 -1.23 -3.81 16.36
C ALA A 72 -0.65 -4.49 17.60
N GLU A 73 -1.38 -4.48 18.71
CA GLU A 73 -0.92 -5.03 19.99
C GLU A 73 -1.05 -6.55 20.04
N THR A 74 -2.12 -7.12 19.46
CA THR A 74 -2.39 -8.56 19.55
C THR A 74 -1.56 -9.38 18.57
N TYR A 75 -1.48 -8.97 17.30
CA TYR A 75 -0.84 -9.77 16.25
C TYR A 75 0.56 -9.29 15.90
N PHE A 76 0.79 -7.97 15.86
CA PHE A 76 2.10 -7.42 15.49
C PHE A 76 3.04 -7.19 16.67
N LYS A 77 2.52 -7.12 17.91
CA LYS A 77 3.27 -6.70 19.11
C LYS A 77 3.93 -5.33 18.92
N ARG A 78 3.21 -4.41 18.29
CA ARG A 78 3.64 -3.04 17.96
C ARG A 78 2.60 -2.02 18.40
N SER A 79 2.96 -0.75 18.34
CA SER A 79 2.04 0.34 18.67
C SER A 79 0.99 0.56 17.59
N ARG A 80 -0.17 1.12 17.97
CA ARG A 80 -1.20 1.56 17.02
C ARG A 80 -0.63 2.43 15.90
N SER A 81 0.24 3.39 16.25
CA SER A 81 0.86 4.31 15.29
C SER A 81 1.69 3.56 14.25
N TRP A 82 2.46 2.56 14.67
CA TRP A 82 3.27 1.73 13.77
C TRP A 82 2.44 1.03 12.68
N LEU A 83 1.24 0.55 13.03
CA LEU A 83 0.35 -0.11 12.08
C LEU A 83 -0.35 0.91 11.17
N ALA A 84 -0.82 2.03 11.74
CA ALA A 84 -1.45 3.11 10.97
C ALA A 84 -0.51 3.68 9.90
N HIS A 85 0.79 3.85 10.21
CA HIS A 85 1.76 4.31 9.22
C HIS A 85 1.89 3.36 8.02
N ARG A 86 1.81 2.04 8.23
CA ARG A 86 1.89 1.04 7.15
C ARG A 86 0.61 0.95 6.34
N ILE A 87 -0.55 0.96 6.98
CA ILE A 87 -1.84 0.95 6.29
C ILE A 87 -1.99 2.18 5.41
N ASN A 88 -1.53 3.34 5.88
CA ASN A 88 -1.66 4.59 5.13
C ASN A 88 -0.48 4.84 4.17
N GLY A 89 0.53 3.97 4.15
CA GLY A 89 1.75 4.18 3.35
C GLY A 89 2.51 5.46 3.72
N ASN A 90 2.43 5.90 4.97
CA ASN A 90 3.03 7.15 5.43
C ASN A 90 4.56 7.15 5.26
N ILE A 91 5.14 8.34 5.10
CA ILE A 91 6.60 8.50 5.06
C ILE A 91 7.12 8.56 6.51
N VAL A 92 8.09 7.70 6.83
CA VAL A 92 8.82 7.71 8.10
C VAL A 92 10.32 7.74 7.78
N ASN A 93 11.04 8.72 8.34
CA ASN A 93 12.46 8.94 8.05
C ASN A 93 12.79 9.06 6.55
N GLY A 94 11.92 9.76 5.80
CA GLY A 94 12.12 10.03 4.37
C GLY A 94 11.87 8.84 3.45
N LYS A 95 11.36 7.71 3.96
CA LYS A 95 10.98 6.54 3.16
C LYS A 95 9.53 6.15 3.42
N PRO A 96 8.75 5.79 2.38
CA PRO A 96 7.43 5.20 2.60
C PRO A 96 7.59 3.90 3.37
N VAL A 97 6.78 3.70 4.40
CA VAL A 97 6.73 2.42 5.09
C VAL A 97 5.60 1.58 4.52
N SER A 98 5.91 0.35 4.15
CA SER A 98 4.95 -0.65 3.66
C SER A 98 5.09 -1.93 4.48
N PHE A 99 4.12 -2.83 4.32
CA PHE A 99 4.20 -4.17 4.89
C PHE A 99 5.21 -5.01 4.09
N THR A 100 6.05 -5.76 4.79
CA THR A 100 6.77 -6.90 4.20
C THR A 100 5.80 -8.03 3.88
N SER A 101 6.21 -8.99 3.03
CA SER A 101 5.37 -10.16 2.69
C SER A 101 4.95 -10.96 3.94
N SER A 102 5.85 -11.11 4.92
CA SER A 102 5.54 -11.79 6.18
C SER A 102 4.54 -10.99 7.02
N GLU A 103 4.66 -9.66 7.07
CA GLU A 103 3.72 -8.81 7.80
C GLU A 103 2.34 -8.79 7.11
N MET A 104 2.30 -8.88 5.79
CA MET A 104 1.05 -9.02 5.05
C MET A 104 0.32 -10.32 5.39
N GLU A 105 1.06 -11.44 5.52
CA GLU A 105 0.47 -12.71 5.94
C GLU A 105 -0.05 -12.65 7.39
N ILE A 106 0.66 -11.96 8.29
CA ILE A 106 0.17 -11.70 9.66
C ILE A 106 -1.13 -10.89 9.62
N LEU A 107 -1.20 -9.84 8.79
CA LEU A 107 -2.40 -9.00 8.65
C LEU A 107 -3.60 -9.83 8.14
N LYS A 108 -3.38 -10.63 7.10
CA LYS A 108 -4.40 -11.54 6.55
C LYS A 108 -4.93 -12.49 7.61
N ASN A 109 -4.04 -13.14 8.37
CA ASN A 109 -4.43 -14.06 9.44
C ASN A 109 -5.16 -13.35 10.59
N ALA A 110 -4.77 -12.12 10.92
CA ALA A 110 -5.45 -11.31 11.92
C ALA A 110 -6.91 -11.01 11.52
N LEU A 111 -7.14 -10.62 10.26
CA LEU A 111 -8.48 -10.33 9.76
C LEU A 111 -9.37 -11.59 9.73
N LEU A 112 -8.81 -12.74 9.32
CA LEU A 112 -9.52 -14.03 9.34
C LEU A 112 -9.93 -14.43 10.77
N ASP A 113 -9.03 -14.29 11.73
CA ASP A 113 -9.31 -14.59 13.14
C ASP A 113 -10.39 -13.65 13.72
N ILE A 114 -10.33 -12.36 13.41
CA ILE A 114 -11.34 -11.39 13.84
C ILE A 114 -12.71 -11.72 13.23
N SER A 115 -12.76 -12.09 11.95
CA SER A 115 -14.00 -12.55 11.30
C SER A 115 -14.61 -13.76 12.02
N ASN A 116 -13.80 -14.76 12.37
CA ASN A 116 -14.26 -15.92 13.13
C ASN A 116 -14.78 -15.53 14.52
N LYS A 117 -14.07 -14.66 15.25
CA LYS A 117 -14.50 -14.14 16.56
C LYS A 117 -15.84 -13.42 16.49
N MET A 118 -16.07 -12.61 15.46
CA MET A 118 -17.36 -11.93 15.24
C MET A 118 -18.48 -12.95 14.98
N ARG A 119 -18.23 -13.98 14.16
CA ARG A 119 -19.18 -15.07 13.90
C ARG A 119 -19.54 -15.82 15.18
N GLU A 120 -18.54 -16.18 15.99
CA GLU A 120 -18.75 -16.87 17.27
C GLU A 120 -19.52 -16.02 18.28
N ALA A 121 -19.21 -14.72 18.38
CA ALA A 121 -19.92 -13.80 19.25
C ALA A 121 -21.40 -13.68 18.83
N SER A 122 -21.67 -13.55 17.53
CA SER A 122 -23.03 -13.51 16.99
C SER A 122 -23.83 -14.78 17.31
N ALA A 123 -23.19 -15.95 17.30
CA ALA A 123 -23.85 -17.22 17.62
C ALA A 123 -24.17 -17.39 19.12
N LYS A 124 -23.54 -16.61 20.00
CA LYS A 124 -23.74 -16.66 21.46
C LYS A 124 -24.81 -15.69 21.95
N ILE A 125 -25.18 -14.71 21.14
CA ILE A 125 -26.26 -13.77 21.46
C ILE A 125 -27.55 -14.39 20.92
N ALA A 126 -28.43 -14.83 21.83
CA ALA A 126 -29.76 -15.37 21.56
C ALA A 126 -30.83 -14.50 22.23
#